data_AF-A0A1F8WZ09-F1
#
_entry.id   AF-A0A1F8WZ09-F1
#
_cell.length_a   1.000
_cell.length_b   1.000
_cell.length_c   1.000
_cell.angle_alpha   90.00
_cell.angle_beta   90.00
_cell.angle_gamma   90.00
#
_symmetry.space_group_name_H-M   'P 1'
#
loop_
_entity.id
_entity.type
_entity.pdbx_description
1 polymer ?
#
loop_
_entity_poly.entity_id
_entity_poly.type
_entity_poly.pdbx_seq_one_letter_code
_entity_poly.pdbx_strand_id
1 'polypeptide(L)'
;MKKLLPIFLLALSLATPALATEPIAAPVQFPDQRFPDQRFPAQDQMLDLERQQITQETLMILRDMVTVMREAKGIDPADSKRLENLSSRLDFLITRQQDISMRSRMGR
;
A
#
# COMPACT_ATOMS: atom_id res chain seq x y z
N MET A 1 26.92 9.97 -33.53
CA MET A 1 26.51 8.63 -33.98
C MET A 1 25.35 8.19 -33.09
N LYS A 2 24.13 8.18 -33.61
CA LYS A 2 23.41 7.04 -34.21
C LYS A 2 22.65 6.26 -33.12
N LYS A 3 21.32 6.31 -33.26
CA LYS A 3 20.23 5.63 -32.54
C LYS A 3 20.55 4.14 -32.32
N LEU A 4 20.00 3.52 -31.27
CA LEU A 4 19.27 2.23 -31.30
C LEU A 4 18.94 1.72 -29.88
N LEU A 5 17.71 2.02 -29.45
CA LEU A 5 16.80 1.11 -28.75
C LEU A 5 16.58 -0.15 -29.63
N PRO A 6 16.17 -1.38 -29.20
CA PRO A 6 16.07 -2.06 -27.90
C PRO A 6 16.76 -3.46 -27.88
N ILE A 7 17.51 -3.84 -26.84
CA ILE A 7 18.00 -5.24 -26.65
C ILE A 7 17.28 -5.95 -25.48
N PHE A 8 16.36 -5.28 -24.77
CA PHE A 8 15.73 -5.87 -23.60
C PHE A 8 14.53 -6.80 -23.91
N LEU A 9 14.18 -6.98 -25.19
CA LEU A 9 12.97 -7.71 -25.62
C LEU A 9 13.26 -9.13 -26.16
N LEU A 10 14.46 -9.67 -26.00
CA LEU A 10 14.84 -10.95 -26.63
C LEU A 10 15.60 -11.93 -25.72
N ALA A 11 15.34 -11.92 -24.41
CA ALA A 11 16.01 -12.85 -23.47
C ALA A 11 15.06 -13.60 -22.52
N LEU A 12 13.74 -13.54 -22.75
CA LEU A 12 12.76 -14.24 -21.91
C LEU A 12 11.81 -15.11 -22.74
N SER A 13 12.40 -15.85 -23.68
CA SER A 13 11.78 -16.97 -24.38
C SER A 13 12.81 -18.09 -24.37
N LEU A 14 12.38 -19.32 -24.06
CA LEU A 14 13.17 -20.56 -23.95
C LEU A 14 13.69 -20.92 -22.55
N ALA A 15 12.77 -21.31 -21.67
CA ALA A 15 13.05 -22.35 -20.68
C ALA A 15 11.75 -23.10 -20.33
N THR A 16 11.37 -24.02 -21.20
CA THR A 16 10.44 -25.14 -20.94
C THR A 16 10.92 -26.00 -19.76
N PRO A 17 10.06 -26.41 -18.82
CA PRO A 17 10.33 -27.61 -18.03
C PRO A 17 9.95 -28.84 -18.87
N ALA A 18 10.97 -29.64 -19.17
CA ALA A 18 10.82 -30.93 -19.83
C ALA A 18 9.96 -31.89 -18.99
N LEU A 19 8.96 -32.49 -19.65
CA LEU A 19 8.23 -33.65 -19.16
C LEU A 19 9.20 -34.85 -19.07
N ALA A 20 9.56 -35.23 -17.85
CA ALA A 20 10.13 -36.54 -17.57
C ALA A 20 9.02 -37.44 -17.03
N THR A 21 8.59 -38.40 -17.85
CA THR A 21 7.67 -39.47 -17.47
C THR A 21 8.50 -40.66 -17.01
N GLU A 22 8.28 -41.13 -15.78
CA GLU A 22 8.50 -42.52 -15.38
C GLU A 22 7.44 -42.96 -14.34
N PRO A 23 7.16 -44.28 -14.21
CA PRO A 23 5.80 -44.76 -14.04
C PRO A 23 5.49 -45.32 -12.64
N ILE A 24 4.18 -45.41 -12.34
CA ILE A 24 3.52 -46.18 -11.27
C ILE A 24 3.72 -45.69 -9.82
N ALA A 25 2.70 -44.99 -9.31
CA ALA A 25 2.12 -45.25 -7.99
C ALA A 25 0.67 -44.74 -8.00
N ALA A 26 -0.27 -45.53 -7.49
CA ALA A 26 -1.68 -45.19 -7.41
C ALA A 26 -1.89 -43.79 -6.80
N PRO A 27 -2.90 -43.01 -7.24
CA PRO A 27 -3.20 -41.75 -6.57
C PRO A 27 -3.62 -42.07 -5.14
N VAL A 28 -2.74 -41.79 -4.18
CA VAL A 28 -3.13 -41.69 -2.78
C VAL A 28 -4.11 -40.53 -2.72
N GLN A 29 -5.41 -40.84 -2.65
CA GLN A 29 -6.42 -39.87 -2.27
C GLN A 29 -6.10 -39.44 -0.84
N PHE A 30 -5.43 -38.30 -0.71
CA PHE A 30 -5.49 -37.54 0.52
C PHE A 30 -6.96 -37.16 0.71
N PRO A 31 -7.56 -37.39 1.89
CA PRO A 31 -8.88 -36.84 2.15
C PRO A 31 -8.77 -35.33 1.92
N ASP A 32 -9.62 -34.80 1.04
CA ASP A 32 -9.89 -33.37 0.92
C ASP A 32 -10.33 -32.87 2.30
N GLN A 33 -9.35 -32.59 3.17
CA GLN A 33 -9.51 -31.69 4.28
C GLN A 33 -9.73 -30.34 3.63
N ARG A 34 -10.99 -30.11 3.26
CA ARG A 34 -11.59 -28.79 3.26
C ARG A 34 -11.32 -28.25 4.65
N PHE A 35 -10.17 -27.61 4.84
CA PHE A 35 -10.04 -26.57 5.82
C PHE A 35 -11.19 -25.63 5.47
N PRO A 36 -12.25 -25.52 6.30
CA PRO A 36 -13.16 -24.42 6.10
C PRO A 36 -12.27 -23.17 6.14
N ASP A 37 -12.44 -22.25 5.18
CA ASP A 37 -11.90 -20.90 5.21
C ASP A 37 -12.33 -20.21 6.54
N GLN A 38 -11.72 -20.59 7.66
CA GLN A 38 -11.65 -19.79 8.87
C GLN A 38 -10.57 -18.73 8.59
N ARG A 39 -10.86 -17.84 7.62
CA ARG A 39 -10.23 -16.52 7.62
C ARG A 39 -10.69 -15.88 8.90
N PHE A 40 -9.80 -15.82 9.88
CA PHE A 40 -10.09 -15.22 11.18
C PHE A 40 -10.42 -13.74 10.96
N PRO A 41 -11.68 -13.29 11.10
CA PRO A 41 -12.04 -11.89 10.89
C PRO A 41 -11.31 -10.94 11.85
N ALA A 42 -10.77 -11.48 12.96
CA ALA A 42 -9.97 -10.74 13.93
C ALA A 42 -8.60 -10.29 13.37
N GLN A 43 -8.01 -11.04 12.44
CA GLN A 43 -6.69 -10.72 11.90
C GLN A 43 -6.78 -9.57 10.88
N ASP A 44 -7.81 -9.60 10.03
CA ASP A 44 -8.12 -8.51 9.09
C ASP A 44 -8.44 -7.20 9.84
N GLN A 45 -9.21 -7.28 10.95
CA GLN A 45 -9.50 -6.11 11.78
C GLN A 45 -8.26 -5.51 12.45
N MET A 46 -7.31 -6.33 12.88
CA MET A 46 -6.07 -5.84 13.49
C MET A 46 -5.19 -5.13 12.45
N LEU A 47 -5.11 -5.70 11.23
CA LEU A 47 -4.42 -5.08 10.10
C LEU A 47 -5.05 -3.74 9.70
N ASP A 48 -6.38 -3.65 9.71
CA ASP A 48 -7.09 -2.41 9.41
C ASP A 48 -6.82 -1.32 10.46
N LEU A 49 -6.73 -1.68 11.74
CA LEU A 49 -6.38 -0.74 12.81
C LEU A 49 -4.93 -0.23 12.68
N GLU A 50 -3.99 -1.12 12.37
CA GLU A 50 -2.59 -0.74 12.15
C GLU A 50 -2.46 0.19 10.93
N ARG A 51 -3.15 -0.11 9.83
CA ARG A 51 -3.21 0.77 8.64
C ARG A 51 -3.81 2.13 8.95
N GLN A 52 -4.88 2.17 9.75
CA GLN A 52 -5.48 3.43 10.20
C GLN A 52 -4.49 4.25 11.04
N GLN A 53 -3.75 3.60 11.95
CA GLN A 53 -2.75 4.26 12.78
C GLN A 53 -1.59 4.81 11.94
N ILE A 54 -1.00 4.00 11.05
CA ILE A 54 0.08 4.43 10.15
C ILE A 54 -0.39 5.62 9.28
N THR A 55 -1.63 5.56 8.78
CA THR A 55 -2.20 6.66 7.98
C THR A 55 -2.31 7.95 8.80
N GLN A 56 -2.78 7.85 10.05
CA GLN A 56 -2.88 9.00 10.96
C GLN A 56 -1.51 9.60 11.27
N GLU A 57 -0.53 8.78 11.62
CA GLU A 57 0.84 9.22 11.91
C GLU A 57 1.48 9.88 10.68
N THR A 58 1.29 9.30 9.50
CA THR A 58 1.79 9.87 8.24
C THR A 58 1.21 11.25 7.98
N LEU A 59 -0.11 11.44 8.16
CA LEU A 59 -0.76 12.74 7.96
C LEU A 59 -0.26 13.79 8.96
N MET A 60 -0.04 13.40 10.22
CA MET A 60 0.55 14.27 11.26
C MET A 60 1.97 14.71 10.87
N ILE A 61 2.82 13.77 10.47
CA ILE A 61 4.19 14.06 10.02
C ILE A 61 4.19 15.02 8.83
N LEU A 62 3.32 14.80 7.84
CA LEU A 62 3.22 15.68 6.68
C LEU A 62 2.79 17.10 7.06
N ARG A 63 1.88 17.23 8.03
CA ARG A 63 1.45 18.54 8.56
C ARG A 63 2.60 19.26 9.26
N ASP A 64 3.38 18.54 10.05
CA ASP A 64 4.55 19.10 10.73
C ASP A 64 5.62 19.53 9.72
N MET A 65 5.88 18.72 8.69
CA MET A 65 6.79 19.10 7.59
C MET A 65 6.33 20.39 6.89
N VAL A 66 5.04 20.52 6.59
CA VAL A 66 4.49 21.75 5.97
C VAL A 66 4.61 22.95 6.92
N THR A 67 4.44 22.74 8.22
CA THR A 67 4.59 23.78 9.25
C THR A 67 6.04 24.26 9.32
N VAL A 68 7.00 23.34 9.42
CA VAL A 68 8.44 23.65 9.42
C VAL A 68 8.84 24.37 8.14
N MET A 69 8.33 23.92 6.99
CA MET A 69 8.56 24.60 5.73
C MET A 69 8.04 26.03 5.79
N ARG A 70 6.80 26.30 6.25
CA ARG A 70 6.27 27.67 6.35
C ARG A 70 7.09 28.60 7.23
N GLU A 71 7.75 28.08 8.27
CA GLU A 71 8.60 28.85 9.17
C GLU A 71 9.99 29.14 8.59
N ALA A 72 10.36 28.48 7.49
CA ALA A 72 11.63 28.72 6.83
C ALA A 72 11.71 30.16 6.27
N LYS A 73 12.80 30.85 6.60
CA LYS A 73 13.06 32.21 6.10
C LYS A 73 13.38 32.17 4.61
N GLY A 74 12.89 33.17 3.88
CA GLY A 74 13.20 33.36 2.46
C GLY A 74 12.34 32.55 1.50
N ILE A 75 11.19 32.05 1.94
CA ILE A 75 10.23 31.39 1.06
C ILE A 75 9.59 32.39 0.11
N ASP A 76 9.53 32.01 -1.17
CA ASP A 76 8.84 32.76 -2.20
C ASP A 76 7.33 32.84 -1.92
N PRO A 77 6.66 33.96 -2.24
CA PRO A 77 5.21 34.10 -2.02
C PRO A 77 4.38 33.02 -2.72
N ALA A 78 4.83 32.54 -3.88
CA ALA A 78 4.17 31.46 -4.61
C ALA A 78 4.22 30.13 -3.84
N ASP A 79 5.36 29.83 -3.21
CA ASP A 79 5.54 28.63 -2.41
C ASP A 79 4.81 28.72 -1.08
N SER A 80 4.75 29.92 -0.47
CA SER A 80 3.92 30.17 0.71
C SER A 80 2.44 29.84 0.46
N LYS A 81 1.89 30.26 -0.69
CA LYS A 81 0.50 29.93 -1.08
C LYS A 81 0.31 28.43 -1.35
N ARG A 82 1.32 27.75 -1.91
CA ARG A 82 1.29 26.29 -2.09
C ARG A 82 1.30 25.56 -0.76
N LEU A 83 2.12 26.00 0.19
CA LEU A 83 2.18 25.45 1.54
C LEU A 83 0.87 25.66 2.30
N GLU A 84 0.23 26.82 2.16
CA GLU A 84 -1.10 27.08 2.71
C GLU A 84 -2.16 26.11 2.15
N ASN A 85 -2.17 25.90 0.83
CA ASN A 85 -3.07 24.93 0.20
C ASN A 85 -2.79 23.49 0.70
N LEU A 86 -1.52 23.10 0.80
CA LEU A 86 -1.13 21.79 1.32
C LEU A 86 -1.56 21.61 2.78
N SER A 87 -1.38 22.63 3.62
CA SER A 87 -1.86 22.61 5.01
C SER A 87 -3.36 22.38 5.08
N SER A 88 -4.15 23.15 4.31
CA SER A 88 -5.61 23.00 4.29
C SER A 88 -6.06 21.61 3.82
N ARG A 89 -5.38 21.05 2.82
CA ARG A 89 -5.66 19.68 2.34
C ARG A 89 -5.30 18.63 3.39
N LEU A 90 -4.19 18.79 4.10
CA LEU A 90 -3.78 17.89 5.18
C LEU A 90 -4.76 17.94 6.34
N ASP A 91 -5.18 19.14 6.76
CA ASP A 91 -6.19 19.30 7.82
C ASP A 91 -7.51 18.60 7.43
N PHE A 92 -7.97 18.76 6.18
CA PHE A 92 -9.15 18.04 5.67
C PHE A 92 -8.96 16.52 5.72
N LEU A 93 -7.81 16.00 5.28
CA LEU A 93 -7.53 14.56 5.30
C LEU A 93 -7.45 14.02 6.74
N ILE A 94 -6.87 14.77 7.67
CA ILE A 94 -6.82 14.41 9.10
C ILE A 94 -8.23 14.32 9.67
N THR A 95 -9.07 15.35 9.45
CA THR A 95 -10.47 15.33 9.92
C THR A 95 -11.24 14.17 9.30
N ARG A 96 -11.06 13.91 8.00
CA ARG A 96 -11.72 12.79 7.32
C ARG A 96 -11.27 11.43 7.86
N GLN A 97 -9.98 11.26 8.13
CA GLN A 97 -9.44 10.04 8.71
C GLN A 97 -10.01 9.82 10.13
N GLN A 98 -10.12 10.88 10.92
CA GLN A 98 -10.75 10.83 12.25
C GLN A 98 -12.21 10.41 12.16
N ASP A 99 -13.00 10.95 11.24
CA ASP A 99 -14.40 10.57 11.02
C ASP A 99 -14.52 9.08 10.61
N ILE A 100 -13.67 8.62 9.68
CA ILE A 100 -13.64 7.20 9.27
C ILE A 100 -13.30 6.29 10.47
N SER A 101 -12.28 6.66 11.25
CA SER A 101 -11.89 5.92 12.45
C SER A 101 -12.99 5.90 13.51
N MET A 102 -13.73 7.01 13.71
CA MET A 102 -14.86 7.06 14.64
C MET A 102 -16.01 6.17 14.17
N ARG A 103 -16.38 6.22 12.88
CA ARG A 103 -17.41 5.35 12.30
C ARG A 103 -17.04 3.88 12.40
N SER A 104 -15.78 3.53 12.17
CA SER A 104 -15.26 2.16 12.32
C SER A 104 -15.34 1.64 13.76
N ARG A 105 -15.27 2.54 14.76
CA ARG A 105 -15.46 2.19 16.18
C ARG A 105 -16.93 2.06 16.58
N MET A 106 -17.82 2.86 15.99
CA MET A 106 -19.27 2.85 16.29
C MET A 106 -20.04 1.76 15.52
N GLY A 107 -19.54 1.33 14.37
CA GLY A 107 -20.13 0.25 13.56
C GLY A 107 -19.74 -1.16 14.00
N ARG A 108 -19.13 -1.31 15.18
CA ARG A 108 -18.82 -2.57 15.83
C ARG A 108 -19.73 -2.80 17.03
#